data_AF-A0A1F9BEK7-F1
#
_entry.id   AF-A0A1F9BEK7-F1
#
_cell.length_a   1.000
_cell.length_b   1.000
_cell.length_c   1.000
_cell.angle_alpha   90.00
_cell.angle_beta   90.00
_cell.angle_gamma   90.00
#
_symmetry.space_group_name_H-M   'P 1'
#
loop_
_entity.id
_entity.type
_entity.pdbx_description
1 polymer ?
#
loop_
_entity_poly.entity_id
_entity_poly.type
_entity_poly.pdbx_seq_one_letter_code
_entity_poly.pdbx_strand_id
1 'polypeptide(L)'
;MGREFLTWLWFKSEERNGRITLNSGDEVELHLLKRIALEAGEGEYAQGVVCSGIHAELKEGKEAIRQGKKVKEAGIKLTYNQNEWEFIFKADTFDFQSLKLPVTDMPEAPEDPAGKLLERIYLMENAAKIMDNLFASFLSIRRSPPWEEELKRLAKWLEH
;
A
#
# COMPACT_ATOMS: atom_id res chain seq x y z
N MET A 1 3.18 -9.16 10.91
CA MET A 1 2.19 -9.33 9.83
C MET A 1 2.01 -8.07 8.99
N GLY A 2 1.58 -6.93 9.55
CA GLY A 2 1.37 -5.72 8.76
C GLY A 2 2.61 -5.25 7.98
N ARG A 3 3.79 -5.22 8.62
CA ARG A 3 5.04 -4.84 7.93
C ARG A 3 5.42 -5.78 6.79
N GLU A 4 5.13 -7.08 6.93
CA GLU A 4 5.37 -8.06 5.86
C GLU A 4 4.40 -7.86 4.69
N PHE A 5 3.13 -7.59 5.00
CA PHE A 5 2.14 -7.24 4.01
C PHE A 5 2.55 -5.99 3.22
N LEU A 6 2.96 -4.91 3.89
CA LEU A 6 3.33 -3.67 3.21
C LEU A 6 4.61 -3.81 2.38
N THR A 7 5.58 -4.61 2.84
CA THR A 7 6.75 -4.99 2.03
C THR A 7 6.34 -5.81 0.79
N TRP A 8 5.46 -6.80 0.96
CA TRP A 8 4.94 -7.58 -0.16
C TRP A 8 4.12 -6.72 -1.14
N LEU A 9 3.36 -5.75 -0.63
CA LEU A 9 2.56 -4.85 -1.44
C LEU A 9 3.43 -3.94 -2.31
N TRP A 10 4.57 -3.48 -1.78
CA TRP A 10 5.57 -2.78 -2.58
C TRP A 10 6.14 -3.66 -3.69
N PHE A 11 6.51 -4.90 -3.37
CA PHE A 11 6.92 -5.85 -4.41
C PHE A 11 5.84 -5.98 -5.50
N LYS A 12 4.57 -6.13 -5.11
CA LYS A 12 3.46 -6.26 -6.05
C LYS A 12 3.19 -5.01 -6.89
N SER A 13 3.34 -3.81 -6.34
CA SER A 13 3.14 -2.57 -7.10
C SER A 13 4.16 -2.42 -8.23
N GLU A 14 5.35 -2.99 -8.07
CA GLU A 14 6.39 -2.97 -9.10
C GLU A 14 6.16 -4.04 -10.19
N GLU A 15 5.26 -5.00 -9.95
CA GLU A 15 4.84 -5.96 -10.97
C GLU A 15 3.70 -5.39 -11.83
N ARG A 16 3.63 -5.80 -13.10
CA ARG A 16 2.50 -5.52 -14.02
C ARG A 16 2.09 -4.04 -14.11
N ASN A 17 3.02 -3.11 -13.84
CA ASN A 17 2.80 -1.66 -13.82
C ASN A 17 1.75 -1.24 -12.78
N GLY A 18 1.88 -1.70 -11.54
CA GLY A 18 0.99 -1.35 -10.42
C GLY A 18 -0.30 -2.16 -10.34
N ARG A 19 -0.60 -3.00 -11.34
CA ARG A 19 -1.86 -3.74 -11.42
C ARG A 19 -1.83 -5.03 -10.61
N ILE A 20 -2.71 -5.11 -9.63
CA ILE A 20 -2.84 -6.23 -8.70
C ILE A 20 -4.26 -6.80 -8.83
N THR A 21 -4.36 -8.09 -9.13
CA THR A 21 -5.63 -8.80 -9.18
C THR A 21 -6.05 -9.24 -7.78
N LEU A 22 -7.24 -8.83 -7.35
CA LEU A 22 -7.84 -9.22 -6.08
C LEU A 22 -8.44 -10.63 -6.16
N ASN A 23 -8.71 -11.24 -5.00
CA ASN A 23 -9.35 -12.56 -4.95
C ASN A 23 -10.76 -12.58 -5.59
N SER A 24 -11.43 -11.42 -5.69
CA SER A 24 -12.72 -11.29 -6.39
C SER A 24 -12.60 -11.39 -7.91
N GLY A 25 -11.38 -11.30 -8.45
CA GLY A 25 -11.12 -11.18 -9.89
C GLY A 25 -11.01 -9.73 -10.37
N ASP A 26 -11.38 -8.75 -9.54
CA ASP A 26 -11.21 -7.34 -9.85
C ASP A 26 -9.73 -6.95 -9.88
N GLU A 27 -9.40 -5.90 -10.63
CA GLU A 27 -8.04 -5.36 -10.70
C GLU A 27 -7.99 -3.96 -10.07
N VAL A 28 -6.98 -3.75 -9.23
CA VAL A 28 -6.65 -2.45 -8.66
C VAL A 28 -5.28 -2.02 -9.14
N GLU A 29 -5.10 -0.72 -9.35
CA GLU A 29 -3.79 -0.14 -9.61
C GLU A 29 -3.26 0.54 -8.35
N LEU A 30 -2.05 0.19 -7.95
CA LEU A 30 -1.40 0.68 -6.74
C LEU A 30 0.04 1.05 -7.04
N HIS A 31 0.44 2.25 -6.62
CA HIS A 31 1.81 2.74 -6.72
C HIS A 31 2.28 3.26 -5.38
N LEU A 32 3.50 2.91 -4.98
CA LEU A 32 4.12 3.59 -3.85
C LEU A 32 4.62 4.97 -4.28
N LEU A 33 4.38 5.96 -3.42
CA LEU A 33 4.80 7.33 -3.61
C LEU A 33 6.21 7.56 -3.05
N LYS A 34 6.67 8.81 -3.15
CA LYS A 34 8.04 9.26 -2.86
C LYS A 34 8.48 9.15 -1.40
N ARG A 35 7.78 8.41 -0.53
CA ARG A 35 8.17 8.25 0.88
C ARG A 35 7.87 6.84 1.37
N ILE A 36 8.92 6.12 1.76
CA ILE A 36 8.86 4.79 2.35
C ILE A 36 9.72 4.79 3.62
N ALA A 37 9.17 4.34 4.74
CA ALA A 37 9.92 4.13 5.97
C ALA A 37 10.02 2.63 6.27
N LEU A 38 11.24 2.16 6.51
CA LEU A 38 11.52 0.76 6.85
C LEU A 38 12.15 0.66 8.22
N GLU A 39 11.89 -0.43 8.92
CA GLU A 39 12.40 -0.66 10.27
C GLU A 39 12.67 -2.14 10.53
N ALA A 40 13.70 -2.43 11.32
CA ALA A 40 13.95 -3.72 11.94
C ALA A 40 14.10 -3.55 13.45
N GLY A 41 13.80 -4.62 14.21
CA GLY A 41 13.82 -4.59 15.68
C GLY A 41 12.59 -3.93 16.29
N GLU A 42 12.58 -3.86 17.61
CA GLU A 42 11.50 -3.31 18.44
C GLU A 42 12.08 -2.48 19.59
N GLY A 43 11.29 -1.52 20.10
CA GLY A 43 11.67 -0.70 21.24
C GLY A 43 12.95 0.11 21.01
N GLU A 44 13.84 0.12 22.02
CA GLU A 44 15.10 0.87 21.99
C GLU A 44 16.13 0.32 20.98
N TYR A 45 15.92 -0.90 20.47
CA TYR A 45 16.78 -1.52 19.46
C TYR A 45 16.26 -1.33 18.04
N ALA A 46 15.19 -0.57 17.85
CA ALA A 46 14.61 -0.31 16.54
C ALA A 46 15.58 0.49 15.66
N GLN A 47 15.87 -0.03 14.46
CA GLN A 47 16.71 0.63 13.47
C GLN A 47 15.88 0.94 12.23
N GLY A 48 15.64 2.23 12.01
CA GLY A 48 14.84 2.74 10.91
C GLY A 48 15.65 3.36 9.78
N VAL A 49 15.07 3.38 8.58
CA VAL A 49 15.50 4.22 7.46
C VAL A 49 14.26 4.82 6.81
N VAL A 50 14.35 6.07 6.36
CA VAL A 50 13.30 6.73 5.58
C VAL A 50 13.90 7.11 4.23
N CYS A 51 13.33 6.56 3.17
CA CYS A 51 13.67 6.89 1.81
C CYS A 51 12.66 7.91 1.31
N SER A 52 13.10 9.12 0.92
CA SER A 52 12.20 10.16 0.41
C SER A 52 12.80 11.04 -0.67
N GLY A 53 12.02 11.41 -1.69
CA GLY A 53 12.43 12.35 -2.74
C GLY A 53 12.11 11.92 -4.17
N ILE A 54 12.37 12.80 -5.13
CA ILE A 54 12.14 12.56 -6.58
C ILE A 54 13.16 11.55 -7.14
N HIS A 55 14.36 11.51 -6.52
CA HIS A 55 15.47 10.62 -6.83
C HIS A 55 15.71 9.62 -5.68
N ALA A 56 14.72 9.42 -4.80
CA ALA A 56 14.79 8.32 -3.84
C ALA A 56 14.69 7.03 -4.64
N GLU A 57 15.81 6.61 -5.18
CA GLU A 57 15.90 5.35 -5.89
C GLU A 57 15.48 4.29 -4.89
N LEU A 58 14.41 3.60 -5.23
CA LEU A 58 13.87 2.42 -4.55
C LEU A 58 14.97 1.40 -4.17
N LYS A 59 16.16 1.50 -4.77
CA LYS A 59 17.39 0.78 -4.45
C LYS A 59 17.81 0.87 -2.97
N GLU A 60 17.79 2.04 -2.32
CA GLU A 60 18.17 2.15 -0.90
C GLU A 60 17.16 1.42 0.00
N GLY A 61 15.87 1.54 -0.33
CA GLY A 61 14.82 0.82 0.39
C GLY A 61 14.89 -0.69 0.14
N LYS A 62 15.19 -1.15 -1.08
CA LYS A 62 15.42 -2.57 -1.38
C LYS A 62 16.64 -3.10 -0.64
N GLU A 63 17.73 -2.34 -0.57
CA GLU A 63 18.91 -2.71 0.22
C GLU A 63 18.57 -2.82 1.71
N ALA A 64 17.77 -1.90 2.23
CA ALA A 64 17.26 -1.99 3.60
C ALA A 64 16.43 -3.27 3.83
N ILE A 65 15.63 -3.71 2.85
CA ILE A 65 14.92 -5.01 2.91
C ILE A 65 15.90 -6.17 2.90
N ARG A 66 16.95 -6.15 2.06
CA ARG A 66 17.99 -7.20 2.05
C ARG A 66 18.68 -7.33 3.41
N GLN A 67 18.83 -6.22 4.14
CA GLN A 67 19.36 -6.19 5.51
C GLN A 67 18.33 -6.58 6.59
N GLY A 68 17.14 -7.03 6.22
CA GLY A 68 16.11 -7.53 7.14
C GLY A 68 15.12 -6.47 7.65
N LYS A 69 15.18 -5.22 7.17
CA LYS A 69 14.15 -4.22 7.48
C LYS A 69 12.86 -4.52 6.71
N LYS A 70 11.72 -4.12 7.26
CA LYS A 70 10.41 -4.24 6.59
C LYS A 70 9.76 -2.88 6.50
N VAL A 71 8.88 -2.69 5.51
CA VAL A 71 8.18 -1.42 5.33
C VAL A 71 7.20 -1.22 6.49
N LYS A 72 7.42 -0.18 7.28
CA LYS A 72 6.53 0.21 8.38
C LYS A 72 5.50 1.23 7.95
N GLU A 73 5.84 2.06 6.96
CA GLU A 73 4.99 3.13 6.49
C GLU A 73 5.31 3.44 5.02
N ALA A 74 4.29 3.64 4.20
CA ALA A 74 4.47 4.01 2.80
C ALA A 74 3.41 5.02 2.36
N GLY A 75 3.81 6.03 1.58
CA GLY A 75 2.87 6.78 0.76
C GLY A 75 2.36 5.91 -0.38
N ILE A 76 1.06 5.90 -0.63
CA ILE A 76 0.39 5.05 -1.61
C ILE A 76 -0.55 5.92 -2.44
N LYS A 77 -0.52 5.71 -3.75
CA LYS A 77 -1.55 6.11 -4.69
C LYS A 77 -2.32 4.86 -5.11
N LEU A 78 -3.63 4.89 -4.94
CA LEU A 78 -4.54 3.78 -5.19
C LEU A 78 -5.58 4.21 -6.22
N THR A 79 -5.77 3.42 -7.26
CA THR A 79 -6.77 3.67 -8.31
C THR A 79 -7.66 2.45 -8.49
N TYR A 80 -8.97 2.63 -8.36
CA TYR A 80 -9.98 1.57 -8.53
C TYR A 80 -11.30 2.16 -9.04
N ASN A 81 -11.90 1.56 -10.07
CA ASN A 81 -13.18 2.00 -10.66
C ASN A 81 -13.26 3.53 -10.88
N GLN A 82 -12.26 4.11 -11.54
CA GLN A 82 -12.12 5.56 -11.83
C GLN A 82 -11.89 6.46 -10.62
N ASN A 83 -11.93 5.93 -9.39
CA ASN A 83 -11.59 6.66 -8.19
C ASN A 83 -10.09 6.56 -7.92
N GLU A 84 -9.51 7.67 -7.46
CA GLU A 84 -8.10 7.76 -7.07
C GLU A 84 -7.98 8.28 -5.63
N TRP A 85 -7.25 7.56 -4.80
CA TRP A 85 -6.91 7.95 -3.44
C TRP A 85 -5.40 8.11 -3.30
N GLU A 86 -4.99 9.06 -2.48
CA GLU A 86 -3.61 9.15 -2.00
C GLU A 86 -3.60 9.15 -0.48
N PHE A 87 -2.74 8.35 0.14
CA PHE A 87 -2.62 8.27 1.59
C PHE A 87 -1.24 7.78 2.01
N ILE A 88 -0.94 7.91 3.30
CA ILE A 88 0.13 7.18 3.96
C ILE A 88 -0.51 6.01 4.68
N PHE A 89 -0.01 4.80 4.47
CA PHE A 89 -0.45 3.61 5.20
C PHE A 89 0.59 3.21 6.23
N LYS A 90 0.17 2.99 7.48
CA LYS A 90 1.07 2.50 8.54
C LYS A 90 0.78 1.05 8.83
N ALA A 91 1.82 0.25 8.71
CA ALA A 91 1.73 -1.20 8.81
C ALA A 91 1.45 -1.71 10.23
N ASP A 92 1.93 -1.02 11.26
CA ASP A 92 1.84 -1.47 12.65
C ASP A 92 0.47 -1.26 13.26
N THR A 93 -0.14 -0.12 12.94
CA THR A 93 -1.49 0.29 13.36
C THR A 93 -2.57 -0.09 12.36
N PHE A 94 -2.18 -0.45 11.13
CA PHE A 94 -3.07 -0.76 10.02
C PHE A 94 -4.06 0.39 9.72
N ASP A 95 -3.57 1.63 9.78
CA ASP A 95 -4.37 2.83 9.62
C ASP A 95 -3.92 3.69 8.42
N PHE A 96 -4.86 4.52 7.99
CA PHE A 96 -4.66 5.53 6.95
C PHE A 96 -4.31 6.86 7.60
N GLN A 97 -3.26 7.51 7.09
CA GLN A 97 -2.88 8.87 7.44
C GLN A 97 -2.95 9.75 6.19
N SER A 98 -3.45 10.98 6.35
CA SER A 98 -3.53 11.98 5.28
C SER A 98 -4.28 11.51 4.03
N LEU A 99 -5.37 10.75 4.21
CA LEU A 99 -6.19 10.22 3.12
C LEU A 99 -6.84 11.36 2.32
N LYS A 100 -6.41 11.51 1.07
CA LYS A 100 -7.07 12.32 0.05
C LYS A 100 -8.10 11.46 -0.66
N LEU A 101 -9.32 11.96 -0.71
CA LEU A 101 -10.43 11.30 -1.41
C LEU A 101 -10.43 11.69 -2.90
N PRO A 102 -11.02 10.83 -3.76
CA PRO A 102 -11.26 11.16 -5.15
C PRO A 102 -11.97 12.50 -5.31
N VAL A 103 -11.59 13.24 -6.34
CA VAL A 103 -12.30 14.46 -6.71
C VAL A 103 -13.61 14.06 -7.38
N THR A 104 -14.72 14.45 -6.78
CA THR A 104 -16.05 14.23 -7.34
C THR A 104 -16.42 15.45 -8.19
N ASP A 105 -16.76 15.25 -9.46
CA ASP A 105 -17.21 16.31 -10.39
C ASP A 105 -18.58 16.91 -10.04
N MET A 106 -19.10 16.66 -8.84
CA MET A 106 -20.39 17.22 -8.44
C MET A 106 -20.26 18.74 -8.30
N PRO A 107 -21.08 19.53 -9.03
CA PRO A 107 -21.11 20.98 -8.82
C PRO A 107 -21.41 21.23 -7.35
N GLU A 108 -20.77 22.25 -6.75
CA GLU A 108 -21.03 22.69 -5.39
C GLU A 108 -22.47 23.24 -5.27
N ALA A 109 -23.47 22.36 -5.30
CA ALA A 109 -24.81 22.70 -4.91
C ALA A 109 -24.77 23.00 -3.39
N PRO A 110 -25.28 24.16 -2.93
CA PRO A 110 -25.25 24.54 -1.52
C PRO A 110 -26.10 23.68 -0.58
N GLU A 111 -26.86 22.69 -1.09
CA GLU A 111 -28.09 22.27 -0.40
C GLU A 111 -28.06 20.93 0.35
N ASP A 112 -26.97 20.14 0.33
CA ASP A 112 -26.96 18.88 1.09
C ASP A 112 -25.62 18.54 1.77
N PRO A 113 -25.37 19.10 2.98
CA PRO A 113 -24.23 18.73 3.80
C PRO A 113 -24.21 17.25 4.23
N ALA A 114 -25.39 16.63 4.40
CA ALA A 114 -25.51 15.25 4.85
C ALA A 114 -25.13 14.27 3.72
N GLY A 115 -25.62 14.51 2.51
CA GLY A 115 -25.23 13.77 1.31
C GLY A 115 -23.72 13.82 1.05
N LYS A 116 -23.10 15.01 1.13
CA LYS A 116 -21.64 15.16 0.99
C LYS A 116 -20.86 14.38 2.06
N LEU A 117 -21.35 14.35 3.31
CA LEU A 117 -20.73 13.57 4.36
C LEU A 117 -20.84 12.06 4.07
N LEU A 118 -22.01 11.58 3.67
CA LEU A 118 -22.23 10.17 3.33
C LEU A 118 -21.36 9.71 2.15
N GLU A 119 -21.22 10.54 1.12
CA GLU A 119 -20.33 10.27 -0.02
C GLU A 119 -18.88 10.16 0.42
N ARG A 120 -18.41 11.05 1.30
CA ARG A 120 -17.04 10.97 1.86
C ARG A 120 -16.84 9.69 2.66
N ILE A 121 -17.81 9.30 3.49
CA ILE A 121 -17.76 8.04 4.26
C ILE A 121 -17.67 6.86 3.29
N TYR A 122 -18.52 6.82 2.25
CA TYR A 122 -18.50 5.78 1.23
C TYR A 122 -17.14 5.67 0.52
N LEU A 123 -16.53 6.80 0.14
CA LEU A 123 -15.20 6.83 -0.48
C LEU A 123 -14.09 6.35 0.47
N MET A 124 -14.18 6.66 1.76
CA MET A 124 -13.25 6.17 2.79
C MET A 124 -13.39 4.64 2.99
N GLU A 125 -14.63 4.15 3.11
CA GLU A 125 -14.93 2.74 3.27
C GLU A 125 -14.45 1.92 2.07
N ASN A 126 -14.56 2.46 0.85
CA ASN A 126 -14.04 1.80 -0.35
C ASN A 126 -12.51 1.66 -0.32
N ALA A 127 -11.77 2.69 0.06
CA ALA A 127 -10.32 2.60 0.20
C ALA A 127 -9.91 1.55 1.26
N ALA A 128 -10.60 1.54 2.42
CA ALA A 128 -10.39 0.55 3.46
C ALA A 128 -10.66 -0.88 2.96
N LYS A 129 -11.79 -1.10 2.29
CA LYS A 129 -12.18 -2.40 1.74
C LYS A 129 -11.19 -2.92 0.70
N ILE A 130 -10.63 -2.04 -0.14
CA ILE A 130 -9.60 -2.43 -1.11
C ILE A 130 -8.33 -2.89 -0.38
N MET A 131 -7.89 -2.17 0.65
CA MET A 131 -6.72 -2.58 1.45
C MET A 131 -6.96 -3.91 2.19
N ASP A 132 -8.18 -4.14 2.70
CA ASP A 132 -8.56 -5.41 3.31
C ASP A 132 -8.53 -6.57 2.29
N ASN A 133 -9.01 -6.33 1.08
CA ASN A 133 -8.97 -7.33 0.00
C ASN A 133 -7.53 -7.64 -0.41
N LEU A 134 -6.66 -6.63 -0.53
CA LEU A 134 -5.23 -6.83 -0.81
C LEU A 134 -4.56 -7.63 0.31
N PHE A 135 -4.90 -7.35 1.58
CA PHE A 135 -4.40 -8.11 2.71
C PHE A 135 -4.91 -9.56 2.71
N ALA A 136 -6.17 -9.79 2.34
CA ALA A 136 -6.73 -11.13 2.18
C ALA A 136 -6.04 -11.91 1.05
N SER A 137 -5.71 -11.26 -0.07
CA SER A 137 -4.90 -11.86 -1.14
C SER A 137 -3.50 -12.23 -0.66
N PHE A 138 -2.83 -11.35 0.09
CA PHE A 138 -1.54 -11.65 0.72
C PHE A 138 -1.64 -12.88 1.65
N LEU A 139 -2.63 -12.93 2.53
CA LEU A 139 -2.82 -14.05 3.46
C LEU A 139 -3.12 -15.37 2.73
N SER A 140 -3.87 -15.32 1.64
CA SER A 140 -4.16 -16.49 0.80
C SER A 140 -2.86 -17.08 0.24
N ILE A 141 -2.02 -16.23 -0.37
CA ILE A 141 -0.73 -16.66 -0.92
C ILE A 141 0.18 -17.17 0.19
N ARG A 142 0.29 -16.45 1.31
CA ARG A 142 1.17 -16.75 2.44
C ARG A 142 0.90 -18.12 3.09
N ARG A 143 -0.34 -18.59 3.05
CA ARG A 143 -0.80 -19.87 3.63
C ARG A 143 -0.83 -21.01 2.63
N SER A 144 -0.50 -20.75 1.37
CA SER A 144 -0.60 -21.71 0.28
C SER A 144 0.78 -22.20 -0.19
N PRO A 145 0.88 -23.39 -0.82
CA PRO A 145 2.14 -23.86 -1.41
C PRO A 145 2.87 -22.86 -2.35
N PRO A 146 2.16 -22.00 -3.12
CA PRO A 146 2.76 -20.89 -3.87
C PRO A 146 3.64 -19.91 -3.08
N TRP A 147 3.64 -19.93 -1.75
CA TRP A 147 4.45 -19.01 -0.94
C TRP A 147 5.96 -19.11 -1.25
N GLU A 148 6.50 -20.31 -1.49
CA GLU A 148 7.93 -20.46 -1.82
C GLU A 148 8.29 -19.82 -3.16
N GLU A 149 7.40 -19.94 -4.15
CA GLU A 149 7.59 -19.31 -5.47
C GLU A 149 7.47 -17.78 -5.35
N GLU A 150 6.52 -17.30 -4.55
CA GLU A 150 6.35 -15.88 -4.29
C GLU A 150 7.58 -15.29 -3.60
N LEU A 151 8.17 -16.01 -2.63
CA LEU A 151 9.43 -15.61 -1.99
C LEU A 151 10.59 -15.55 -2.98
N LYS A 152 10.69 -16.51 -3.90
CA LYS A 152 11.72 -16.49 -4.96
C LYS A 152 11.56 -15.26 -5.87
N ARG A 153 10.32 -14.90 -6.22
CA ARG A 153 10.03 -13.69 -7.02
C ARG A 153 10.37 -12.42 -6.27
N LEU A 154 10.02 -12.34 -4.98
CA LEU A 154 10.37 -11.21 -4.13
C LEU A 154 11.90 -11.08 -4.01
N ALA A 155 12.62 -12.18 -3.78
CA ALA A 155 14.08 -12.19 -3.72
C ALA A 155 14.70 -11.71 -5.05
N LYS A 156 14.19 -12.19 -6.19
CA LYS A 156 14.62 -11.71 -7.51
C LYS A 156 14.33 -10.23 -7.72
N TRP A 157 13.16 -9.75 -7.30
CA TRP A 157 12.82 -8.33 -7.36
C TRP A 157 13.78 -7.48 -6.52
N LEU A 158 14.23 -8.01 -5.38
CA LEU A 158 15.25 -7.37 -4.58
C LEU A 158 16.61 -7.34 -5.28
N GLU A 159 16.92 -8.11 -6.32
CA GLU A 159 18.23 -8.01 -7.00
C GLU A 159 18.33 -6.81 -7.95
N HIS A 160 17.19 -6.25 -8.36
CA HIS A 160 17.07 -5.15 -9.34
C HIS A 160 16.95 -3.79 -8.64
#